data_AF-A0A1H3NIB2-F1
#
_entry.id   AF-A0A1H3NIB2-F1
#
_cell.length_a   1.000
_cell.length_b   1.000
_cell.length_c   1.000
_cell.angle_alpha   90.00
_cell.angle_beta   90.00
_cell.angle_gamma   90.00
#
_symmetry.space_group_name_H-M   'P 1'
#
loop_
_entity.id
_entity.type
_entity.pdbx_description
1 polymer ?
#
loop_
_entity_poly.entity_id
_entity_poly.type
_entity_poly.pdbx_seq_one_letter_code
_entity_poly.pdbx_strand_id
1 'polypeptide(L)'
;MTQNYKPAYPVEFRQQMVELVALGRCPKQLSKEFGCHYTSIQAWCRATGVQYRSNQVTATVSVSSSAPLNSNERQELIELRKKLKRVEMERDILAKATAWFANNKD
;
A
#
# COMPACT_ATOMS: atom_id res chain seq x y z
N MET A 1 -20.28 -1.27 -42.32
CA MET A 1 -20.69 -0.07 -41.56
C MET A 1 -19.86 -0.01 -40.28
N THR A 2 -18.83 0.83 -40.22
CA THR A 2 -18.05 1.05 -39.00
C THR A 2 -18.81 2.04 -38.12
N GLN A 3 -19.50 1.56 -37.09
CA GLN A 3 -20.15 2.45 -36.12
C GLN A 3 -19.07 3.26 -35.40
N ASN A 4 -19.01 4.56 -35.71
CA ASN A 4 -18.13 5.51 -35.05
C ASN A 4 -18.69 5.80 -33.65
N TYR A 5 -18.33 4.95 -32.67
CA TYR A 5 -18.69 5.17 -31.27
C TYR A 5 -17.96 6.40 -30.75
N LYS A 6 -18.72 7.48 -30.52
CA LYS A 6 -18.20 8.65 -29.82
C LYS A 6 -17.81 8.21 -28.41
N PRO A 7 -16.55 8.42 -27.98
CA PRO A 7 -16.16 8.12 -26.61
C PRO A 7 -17.05 8.89 -25.63
N ALA A 8 -17.72 8.18 -24.71
CA ALA A 8 -18.68 8.76 -23.76
C ALA A 8 -18.08 9.84 -22.84
N TYR A 9 -16.76 9.85 -22.69
CA TYR A 9 -16.02 10.82 -21.88
C TYR A 9 -14.85 11.42 -22.68
N PRO A 10 -14.68 12.76 -22.67
CA PRO A 10 -13.51 13.43 -23.24
C PRO A 10 -12.20 12.90 -22.62
N VAL A 11 -11.11 12.94 -23.38
CA VAL A 11 -9.80 12.43 -22.92
C VAL A 11 -9.28 13.22 -21.72
N GLU A 12 -9.42 14.54 -21.73
CA GLU A 12 -9.01 15.42 -20.63
C GLU A 12 -9.68 15.03 -19.30
N PHE A 13 -10.99 14.75 -19.35
CA PHE A 13 -11.74 14.31 -18.19
C PHE A 13 -11.24 12.98 -17.63
N ARG A 14 -10.86 12.04 -18.51
CA ARG A 14 -10.28 10.75 -18.09
C ARG A 14 -8.94 10.95 -17.40
N GLN A 15 -8.09 11.81 -17.96
CA GLN A 15 -6.78 12.12 -17.40
C GLN A 15 -6.91 12.76 -16.02
N GLN A 16 -7.80 13.74 -15.87
CA GLN A 16 -8.08 14.36 -14.57
C GLN A 16 -8.56 13.34 -13.54
N MET A 17 -9.43 12.40 -13.93
CA MET A 17 -9.86 11.32 -13.03
C MET A 17 -8.70 10.43 -12.60
N VAL A 18 -7.84 10.04 -13.54
CA VAL A 18 -6.67 9.20 -13.26
C VAL A 18 -5.67 9.94 -12.36
N GLU A 19 -5.45 11.23 -12.57
CA GLU A 19 -4.57 12.07 -11.74
C GLU A 19 -5.10 12.17 -10.30
N LEU A 20 -6.40 12.41 -10.12
CA LEU A 20 -7.01 12.42 -8.79
C LEU A 20 -6.86 11.07 -8.09
N VAL A 21 -6.96 9.96 -8.82
CA VAL A 21 -6.72 8.62 -8.27
C VAL A 21 -5.24 8.40 -7.92
N ALA A 22 -4.32 8.90 -8.74
CA ALA A 22 -2.88 8.87 -8.46
C ALA A 22 -2.51 9.68 -7.20
N LEU A 23 -3.24 10.77 -6.94
CA LEU A 23 -3.16 11.56 -5.69
C LEU A 23 -3.78 10.83 -4.47
N GLY A 24 -4.27 9.60 -4.65
CA GLY A 24 -4.79 8.76 -3.57
C GLY A 24 -6.30 8.88 -3.34
N ARG A 25 -7.05 9.56 -4.23
CA ARG A 25 -8.52 9.62 -4.11
C ARG A 25 -9.14 8.27 -4.50
N CYS A 26 -10.18 7.88 -3.75
CA CYS A 26 -10.90 6.64 -4.02
C CYS A 26 -11.76 6.76 -5.30
N PRO A 27 -11.65 5.85 -6.29
CA PRO A 27 -12.46 5.94 -7.51
C PRO A 27 -13.98 5.86 -7.24
N LYS A 28 -14.41 5.18 -6.17
CA LYS A 28 -15.82 5.10 -5.75
C LYS A 28 -16.37 6.45 -5.27
N GLN A 29 -15.52 7.28 -4.67
CA GLN A 29 -15.89 8.63 -4.26
C GLN A 29 -15.94 9.56 -5.47
N LEU A 30 -14.94 9.49 -6.35
CA LEU A 30 -14.91 10.27 -7.60
C LEU A 30 -16.12 9.97 -8.49
N SER A 31 -16.54 8.71 -8.56
CA SER A 31 -17.74 8.29 -9.27
C SER A 31 -19.01 8.99 -8.76
N LYS A 32 -19.15 9.15 -7.44
CA LYS A 32 -20.29 9.85 -6.83
C LYS A 32 -20.22 11.37 -7.01
N GLU A 33 -19.03 11.93 -6.90
CA GLU A 33 -18.79 13.38 -6.94
C GLU A 33 -18.94 13.95 -8.36
N PHE A 34 -18.44 13.22 -9.36
CA PHE A 34 -18.45 13.66 -10.76
C PHE A 34 -19.50 12.97 -11.62
N GLY A 35 -20.31 12.08 -11.03
CA GLY A 35 -21.37 11.34 -11.74
C GLY A 35 -20.86 10.36 -12.81
N CYS A 36 -19.55 10.06 -12.83
CA CYS A 36 -18.97 9.14 -13.79
C CYS A 36 -19.04 7.69 -13.29
N HIS A 37 -19.11 6.71 -14.20
CA HIS A 37 -19.25 5.32 -13.81
C HIS A 37 -17.96 4.78 -13.20
N TYR A 38 -18.05 4.19 -11.99
CA TYR A 38 -16.89 3.65 -11.26
C TYR A 38 -16.00 2.75 -12.12
N THR A 39 -16.60 1.81 -12.87
CA THR A 39 -15.84 0.86 -13.70
C THR A 39 -15.09 1.55 -14.84
N SER A 40 -15.57 2.69 -15.33
CA SER A 40 -14.86 3.48 -16.36
C SER A 40 -13.58 4.08 -15.78
N ILE A 41 -13.65 4.64 -14.57
CA ILE A 41 -12.47 5.16 -13.86
C ILE A 41 -11.47 4.03 -13.61
N GLN A 42 -11.93 2.86 -13.16
CA GLN A 42 -11.07 1.70 -12.97
C GLN A 42 -10.37 1.27 -14.27
N ALA A 43 -11.08 1.26 -15.39
CA ALA A 43 -10.53 0.91 -16.69
C ALA A 43 -9.45 1.91 -17.14
N TRP A 44 -9.67 3.21 -16.92
CA TRP A 44 -8.66 4.23 -17.24
C TRP A 44 -7.43 4.11 -16.34
N CYS A 45 -7.60 3.90 -15.03
CA CYS A 45 -6.48 3.69 -14.11
C CYS A 45 -5.66 2.45 -14.49
N ARG A 46 -6.32 1.37 -14.93
CA ARG A 46 -5.66 0.17 -15.45
C ARG A 46 -4.88 0.44 -16.73
N ALA A 47 -5.47 1.19 -17.66
CA ALA A 47 -4.81 1.56 -18.92
C ALA A 47 -3.59 2.45 -18.72
N THR A 48 -3.57 3.28 -17.68
CA THR A 48 -2.46 4.18 -17.34
C THR A 48 -1.50 3.61 -16.31
N GLY A 49 -1.73 2.39 -15.81
CA GLY A 49 -0.90 1.76 -14.78
C GLY A 49 -0.99 2.40 -13.38
N VAL A 50 -2.00 3.24 -13.14
CA VAL A 50 -2.20 3.90 -11.84
C VAL A 50 -2.78 2.92 -10.84
N GLN A 51 -2.01 2.69 -9.79
CA GLN A 51 -2.33 1.83 -8.66
C GLN A 51 -3.22 2.59 -7.67
N TYR A 52 -4.38 2.03 -7.33
CA TYR A 52 -5.23 2.57 -6.28
C TYR A 52 -5.65 1.47 -5.32
N ARG A 53 -5.69 1.79 -4.03
CA ARG A 53 -6.27 0.88 -3.04
C ARG A 53 -7.78 0.90 -3.22
N SER A 54 -8.33 -0.16 -3.80
CA SER A 54 -9.76 -0.42 -3.74
C SER A 54 -10.13 -0.55 -2.27
N ASN A 55 -10.80 0.47 -1.74
CA ASN A 55 -11.20 0.60 -0.34
C ASN A 55 -12.03 -0.62 0.12
N GLN A 56 -11.34 -1.68 0.56
CA GLN A 56 -11.90 -2.68 1.44
C GLN A 56 -11.77 -2.11 2.85
N VAL A 57 -12.94 -1.74 3.37
CA VAL A 57 -13.19 -1.26 4.72
C VAL A 57 -12.59 -2.24 5.74
N THR A 58 -11.79 -1.70 6.66
CA THR A 58 -11.33 -2.31 7.92
C THR A 58 -10.75 -3.73 7.85
N ALA A 59 -9.42 -3.82 7.72
CA ALA A 59 -8.61 -4.72 8.54
C ALA A 59 -7.15 -4.32 8.34
N THR A 60 -6.45 -4.09 9.44
CA THR A 60 -5.01 -4.27 9.67
C THR A 60 -4.07 -3.97 8.50
N VAL A 61 -3.13 -3.04 8.73
CA VAL A 61 -1.82 -2.91 8.07
C VAL A 61 -1.51 -4.08 7.14
N SER A 62 -1.96 -3.98 5.90
CA SER A 62 -1.58 -4.92 4.85
C SER A 62 -1.07 -4.08 3.71
N VAL A 63 0.25 -4.08 3.65
CA VAL A 63 1.08 -3.60 2.55
C VAL A 63 0.65 -4.40 1.32
N SER A 64 -0.33 -3.88 0.58
CA SER A 64 -0.78 -4.45 -0.69
C SER A 64 0.21 -4.02 -1.77
N SER A 65 1.41 -4.59 -1.70
CA SER A 65 2.15 -5.22 -2.81
C SER A 65 1.73 -4.75 -4.21
N SER A 66 2.24 -3.59 -4.61
CA SER A 66 2.33 -3.18 -6.02
C SER A 66 3.72 -2.68 -6.41
N ALA A 67 4.72 -3.33 -5.85
CA ALA A 67 5.86 -3.70 -6.65
C ALA A 67 6.02 -5.19 -6.37
N PRO A 68 6.48 -6.02 -7.32
CA PRO A 68 7.21 -7.20 -6.91
C PRO A 68 8.36 -6.66 -6.06
N LEU A 69 8.20 -6.66 -4.73
CA LEU A 69 9.23 -6.20 -3.78
C LEU A 69 10.53 -6.80 -4.29
N ASN A 70 11.47 -5.93 -4.67
CA ASN A 70 12.71 -6.34 -5.31
C ASN A 70 13.25 -7.47 -4.44
N SER A 71 13.63 -8.62 -5.01
CA SER A 71 14.04 -9.78 -4.21
C SER A 71 15.13 -9.41 -3.18
N ASN A 72 15.88 -8.35 -3.48
CA ASN A 72 16.80 -7.66 -2.59
C ASN A 72 16.13 -7.08 -1.32
N GLU A 73 15.08 -6.28 -1.44
CA GLU A 73 14.35 -5.69 -0.30
C GLU A 73 13.76 -6.75 0.64
N ARG A 74 13.28 -7.88 0.09
CA ARG A 74 12.82 -9.01 0.91
C ARG A 74 13.96 -9.66 1.70
N GLN A 75 15.12 -9.80 1.07
CA GLN A 75 16.30 -10.35 1.73
C GLN A 75 16.78 -9.43 2.85
N GLU A 76 16.79 -8.12 2.61
CA GLU A 76 17.12 -7.11 3.62
C GLU A 76 16.15 -7.16 4.80
N LEU A 77 14.85 -7.29 4.55
CA LEU A 77 13.84 -7.46 5.62
C LEU A 77 14.09 -8.70 6.47
N ILE A 78 14.49 -9.82 5.85
CA ILE A 78 14.78 -11.07 6.58
C ILE A 78 16.04 -10.89 7.44
N GLU A 79 17.11 -10.31 6.89
CA GLU A 79 18.35 -10.06 7.62
C GLU A 79 18.13 -9.09 8.79
N LEU A 80 17.39 -8.01 8.57
CA LEU A 80 17.05 -7.05 9.62
C LEU A 80 16.22 -7.70 10.74
N ARG A 81 15.23 -8.54 10.41
CA ARG A 81 14.45 -9.27 11.42
C ARG A 81 15.29 -10.24 12.24
N LYS A 82 16.25 -10.94 11.62
CA LYS A 82 17.19 -11.81 12.35
C LYS A 82 18.07 -11.01 13.31
N LYS A 83 18.58 -9.86 12.87
CA LYS A 83 19.39 -8.96 13.71
C LYS A 83 18.58 -8.44 14.90
N LEU A 84 17.35 -8.01 14.65
CA LEU A 84 16.45 -7.50 15.69
C LEU A 84 16.22 -8.58 16.77
N LYS A 85 15.91 -9.82 16.35
CA LYS A 85 15.72 -10.95 17.28
C LYS A 85 16.98 -11.24 18.13
N ARG A 86 18.18 -11.10 17.55
CA ARG A 86 19.44 -11.26 18.30
C ARG A 86 19.60 -10.17 19.35
N VAL A 87 19.38 -8.91 18.97
CA VAL A 87 19.51 -7.76 19.88
C VAL A 87 18.50 -7.85 21.03
N GLU A 88 17.25 -8.27 20.75
CA GLU A 88 16.25 -8.50 21.79
C GLU A 88 16.69 -9.58 22.79
N MET A 89 17.28 -10.68 22.30
CA MET A 89 17.79 -11.74 23.16
C MET A 89 18.95 -11.27 24.04
N GLU A 90 19.91 -10.54 23.48
CA GLU A 90 21.03 -9.98 24.24
C GLU A 90 20.53 -9.00 25.31
N ARG A 91 19.58 -8.13 24.97
CA ARG A 91 18.95 -7.21 25.92
C ARG A 91 18.25 -7.97 27.04
N ASP A 92 17.54 -9.05 26.74
CA ASP A 92 16.83 -9.84 27.74
C ASP A 92 17.80 -10.60 28.67
N ILE A 93 18.94 -11.08 28.16
CA ILE A 93 20.00 -11.67 28.98
C ILE A 93 20.59 -10.60 29.91
N LEU A 94 20.92 -9.43 29.38
CA LEU A 94 21.46 -8.32 30.17
C LEU A 94 20.44 -7.82 31.21
N ALA A 95 19.17 -7.73 30.85
CA ALA A 95 18.10 -7.35 31.77
C ALA A 95 17.96 -8.37 32.91
N LYS A 96 17.98 -9.67 32.60
CA LYS A 96 17.96 -10.74 33.60
C LYS A 96 19.18 -10.71 34.50
N ALA A 97 20.37 -10.51 33.95
CA ALA A 97 21.60 -10.38 34.72
C ALA A 97 21.53 -9.15 35.64
N THR A 98 21.10 -8.00 35.12
CA THR A 98 20.94 -6.76 35.91
C THR A 98 19.92 -6.94 37.03
N ALA A 99 18.77 -7.58 36.76
CA ALA A 99 17.77 -7.90 37.77
C ALA A 99 18.32 -8.85 38.84
N TRP A 100 19.09 -9.87 38.43
CA TRP A 100 19.76 -10.77 39.36
C TRP A 100 20.76 -10.02 40.25
N PHE A 101 21.61 -9.16 39.67
CA PHE A 101 22.56 -8.36 40.45
C PHE A 101 21.88 -7.33 41.36
N ALA A 102 20.73 -6.76 40.95
CA ALA A 102 19.96 -5.85 41.79
C ALA A 102 19.30 -6.56 42.99
N ASN A 103 18.90 -7.82 42.82
CA ASN A 103 18.25 -8.62 43.87
C ASN A 103 19.25 -9.39 44.77
N ASN A 104 20.51 -9.55 44.34
CA ASN A 104 21.59 -10.18 45.11
C ASN A 104 22.62 -9.14 45.61
N LYS A 105 22.23 -7.87 45.67
CA LYS A 105 22.94 -6.87 46.47
C LYS A 105 22.37 -6.94 47.88
N ASP A 106 23.22 -7.36 48.82
CA ASP A 106 22.99 -7.21 50.26
C ASP A 106 22.59 -5.77 50.64
#